data_AF-A0A7W1GC62-F1
#
_entry.id   AF-A0A7W1GC62-F1
#
_cell.length_a   1.000
_cell.length_b   1.000
_cell.length_c   1.000
_cell.angle_alpha   90.00
_cell.angle_beta   90.00
_cell.angle_gamma   90.00
#
_symmetry.space_group_name_H-M   'P 1'
#
loop_
_entity.id
_entity.type
_entity.pdbx_description
1 polymer ?
#
loop_
_entity_poly.entity_id
_entity_poly.type
_entity_poly.pdbx_seq_one_letter_code
_entity_poly.pdbx_strand_id
1 'polypeptide(L)'
;MTNQCLDEGVLQSYLDGELSPAETNDAASHLANCALCTAAMRESEDELDFFAGIFCARSQTPVPSESLRARLDAVIAEQGTRRNESLPHRAVNRVHEWLAVFATSLVAPSLQHRTAFASLAAVAVFGVIFGSLIWRVSNTGRGTDELAHTSTTAPTPVKESPPITTKQASVSTTTALNPKPGDARNQRSVSGDVQAVNYAPINHRNTTRMSRTLASEARRNVKATDVVLLPGEDEYLRTINSLSKAVERGGDESLRPALRVDYERNVAVVDKAISETRRAVRRNPKDREAAEFLFAAYQNKIDLMNAVADQPQVAAIGR
;
A
#
# COMPACT_ATOMS: atom_id res chain seq x y z
N MET A 1 46.76 -6.14 5.85
CA MET A 1 45.55 -6.66 6.52
C MET A 1 44.88 -7.69 5.62
N THR A 2 43.96 -8.49 6.14
CA THR A 2 43.26 -9.57 5.39
C THR A 2 42.23 -9.02 4.39
N ASN A 3 42.02 -9.75 3.29
CA ASN A 3 41.21 -9.34 2.12
C ASN A 3 39.70 -9.46 2.36
N GLN A 4 39.20 -8.97 3.49
CA GLN A 4 37.77 -8.97 3.82
C GLN A 4 37.21 -7.58 3.52
N CYS A 5 36.34 -7.50 2.52
CA CYS A 5 35.59 -6.28 2.18
C CYS A 5 34.59 -5.94 3.31
N LEU A 6 34.04 -4.73 3.27
CA LEU A 6 32.85 -4.39 4.06
C LEU A 6 31.69 -5.31 3.71
N ASP A 7 30.80 -5.54 4.67
CA ASP A 7 29.50 -6.18 4.42
C ASP A 7 28.56 -5.17 3.74
N GLU A 8 27.67 -5.66 2.88
CA GLU A 8 26.71 -4.85 2.14
C GLU A 8 25.83 -4.00 3.07
N GLY A 9 25.38 -4.54 4.21
CA GLY A 9 24.60 -3.78 5.18
C GLY A 9 25.39 -2.64 5.83
N VAL A 10 26.70 -2.82 6.04
CA VAL A 10 27.59 -1.76 6.56
C VAL A 10 27.84 -0.69 5.49
N LEU A 11 27.91 -1.08 4.22
CA LEU A 11 28.05 -0.15 3.10
C LEU A 11 26.78 0.70 2.91
N GLN A 12 25.60 0.09 3.02
CA GLN A 12 24.30 0.78 2.97
C GLN A 12 24.13 1.73 4.17
N SER A 13 24.34 1.27 5.41
CA SER A 13 24.28 2.15 6.59
C SER A 13 25.33 3.28 6.58
N TYR A 14 26.44 3.15 5.84
CA TYR A 14 27.39 4.24 5.60
C TYR A 14 26.82 5.30 4.64
N LEU A 15 26.16 4.88 3.55
CA LEU A 15 25.50 5.76 2.59
C LEU A 15 24.28 6.47 3.17
N ASP A 16 23.45 5.75 3.94
CA ASP A 16 22.29 6.31 4.64
C ASP A 16 22.66 7.18 5.86
N GLY A 17 23.93 7.13 6.30
CA GLY A 17 24.43 7.91 7.44
C GLY A 17 24.01 7.38 8.82
N GLU A 18 23.61 6.11 8.92
CA GLU A 18 23.13 5.48 10.16
C GLU A 18 24.27 4.94 11.06
N LEU A 19 25.48 4.74 10.52
CA LEU A 19 26.63 4.25 11.29
C LEU A 19 27.06 5.20 12.43
N SER A 20 27.56 4.64 13.53
CA SER A 20 28.12 5.46 14.61
C SER A 20 29.42 6.16 14.19
N PRO A 21 29.81 7.29 14.84
CA PRO A 21 31.02 8.01 14.46
C PRO A 21 32.33 7.20 14.51
N ALA A 22 32.38 6.07 15.22
CA ALA A 22 33.52 5.15 15.16
C ALA A 22 33.48 4.32 13.87
N GLU A 23 32.36 3.65 13.61
CA GLU A 23 32.15 2.79 12.44
C GLU A 23 32.26 3.58 11.13
N THR A 24 31.77 4.82 11.08
CA THR A 24 31.92 5.71 9.92
C THR A 24 33.39 6.03 9.61
N ASN A 25 34.23 6.20 10.64
CA ASN A 25 35.68 6.41 10.44
C ASN A 25 36.38 5.13 9.96
N ASP A 26 36.03 3.96 10.52
CA ASP A 26 36.59 2.67 10.09
C ASP A 26 36.14 2.30 8.66
N ALA A 27 34.88 2.54 8.32
CA ALA A 27 34.34 2.36 6.96
C ALA A 27 34.99 3.31 5.95
N ALA A 28 35.13 4.60 6.28
CA ALA A 28 35.84 5.57 5.42
C ALA A 28 37.32 5.20 5.23
N SER A 29 37.99 4.74 6.30
CA SER A 29 39.36 4.22 6.26
C SER A 29 39.48 2.98 5.36
N HIS A 30 38.48 2.08 5.39
CA HIS A 30 38.41 0.94 4.47
C HIS A 30 38.18 1.38 3.03
N LEU A 31 37.20 2.26 2.77
CA LEU A 31 36.85 2.77 1.43
C LEU A 31 38.01 3.52 0.75
N ALA A 32 38.87 4.19 1.54
CA ALA A 32 40.09 4.83 1.05
C ALA A 32 41.19 3.85 0.61
N ASN A 33 41.15 2.59 1.08
CA ASN A 33 42.20 1.58 0.85
C ASN A 33 41.72 0.37 0.01
N CYS A 34 40.41 0.15 -0.13
CA CYS A 34 39.83 -1.03 -0.76
C CYS A 34 39.02 -0.67 -2.02
N ALA A 35 39.70 -0.69 -3.18
CA ALA A 35 39.12 -0.33 -4.47
C ALA A 35 37.85 -1.12 -4.88
N LEU A 36 37.64 -2.33 -4.34
CA LEU A 36 36.40 -3.10 -4.55
C LEU A 36 35.21 -2.47 -3.82
N CYS A 37 35.39 -2.06 -2.56
CA CYS A 37 34.36 -1.34 -1.82
C CYS A 37 34.12 0.05 -2.40
N THR A 38 35.17 0.75 -2.87
CA THR A 38 35.00 2.03 -3.59
C THR A 38 34.25 1.89 -4.92
N ALA A 39 34.30 0.72 -5.56
CA ALA A 39 33.56 0.44 -6.78
C ALA A 39 32.08 0.14 -6.49
N ALA A 40 31.80 -0.76 -5.54
CA ALA A 40 30.43 -1.06 -5.10
C ALA A 40 29.70 0.19 -4.58
N MET A 41 30.38 1.01 -3.77
CA MET A 41 29.83 2.26 -3.25
C MET A 41 29.36 3.22 -4.37
N ARG A 42 30.12 3.31 -5.47
CA ARG A 42 29.73 4.12 -6.64
C ARG A 42 28.58 3.51 -7.43
N GLU A 43 28.50 2.19 -7.50
CA GLU A 43 27.36 1.49 -8.14
C GLU A 43 26.06 1.81 -7.37
N SER A 44 26.12 1.87 -6.03
CA SER A 44 25.02 2.36 -5.19
C SER A 44 24.74 3.86 -5.36
N GLU A 45 25.76 4.72 -5.45
CA GLU A 45 25.59 6.16 -5.74
C GLU A 45 24.90 6.38 -7.11
N ASP A 46 25.34 5.68 -8.17
CA ASP A 46 24.77 5.76 -9.52
C ASP A 46 23.30 5.29 -9.56
N GLU A 47 22.94 4.23 -8.80
CA GLU A 47 21.54 3.80 -8.67
C GLU A 47 20.68 4.84 -7.92
N LEU A 48 21.19 5.42 -6.82
CA LEU A 48 20.49 6.45 -6.05
C LEU A 48 20.26 7.72 -6.89
N ASP A 49 21.25 8.17 -7.67
CA ASP A 49 21.11 9.32 -8.57
C ASP A 49 20.11 9.04 -9.71
N PHE A 50 20.06 7.80 -10.23
CA PHE A 50 19.05 7.38 -11.21
C PHE A 50 17.63 7.46 -10.62
N PHE A 51 17.40 6.94 -9.41
CA PHE A 51 16.11 7.07 -8.73
C PHE A 51 15.77 8.53 -8.40
N ALA A 52 16.74 9.31 -7.91
CA ALA A 52 16.57 10.74 -7.64
C ALA A 52 16.16 11.50 -8.91
N GLY A 53 16.76 11.21 -10.06
CA GLY A 53 16.39 11.77 -11.36
C GLY A 53 14.92 11.48 -11.74
N ILE A 54 14.47 10.23 -11.57
CA ILE A 54 13.07 9.83 -11.83
C ILE A 54 12.11 10.56 -10.87
N PHE A 55 12.42 10.60 -9.57
CA PHE A 55 11.56 11.25 -8.59
C PHE A 55 11.54 12.77 -8.75
N CYS A 56 12.66 13.42 -9.08
CA CYS A 56 12.73 14.87 -9.37
C CYS A 56 12.02 15.26 -10.67
N ALA A 57 11.98 14.38 -11.69
CA ALA A 57 11.17 14.60 -12.88
C ALA A 57 9.66 14.50 -12.57
N ARG A 58 9.27 13.69 -11.58
CA ARG A 58 7.85 13.44 -11.22
C ARG A 58 7.33 14.38 -10.13
N SER A 59 8.15 14.79 -9.17
CA SER A 59 7.79 15.69 -8.06
C SER A 59 7.52 17.13 -8.50
N GLN A 60 7.84 17.48 -9.75
CA GLN A 60 7.44 18.72 -10.40
C GLN A 60 5.94 18.83 -10.68
N THR A 61 5.16 17.74 -10.59
CA THR A 61 3.73 17.91 -10.29
C THR A 61 3.63 18.37 -8.83
N PRO A 62 3.19 19.61 -8.54
CA PRO A 62 3.26 20.14 -7.18
C PRO A 62 2.41 19.28 -6.25
N VAL A 63 3.07 18.47 -5.42
CA VAL A 63 2.44 17.75 -4.31
C VAL A 63 1.67 18.80 -3.52
N PRO A 64 0.34 18.69 -3.36
CA PRO A 64 -0.49 19.76 -2.82
C PRO A 64 0.11 20.32 -1.53
N SER A 65 0.69 21.51 -1.66
CA SER A 65 1.68 22.02 -0.71
C SER A 65 1.05 22.27 0.65
N GLU A 66 1.88 22.44 1.67
CA GLU A 66 1.56 22.49 3.12
C GLU A 66 0.15 22.95 3.50
N SER A 67 -0.41 23.96 2.83
CA SER A 67 -1.84 24.27 2.81
C SER A 67 -2.83 23.07 2.82
N LEU A 68 -2.55 21.95 2.15
CA LEU A 68 -3.43 20.76 2.16
C LEU A 68 -3.18 19.88 3.39
N ARG A 69 -1.94 19.78 3.88
CA ARG A 69 -1.63 19.15 5.18
C ARG A 69 -2.27 19.95 6.30
N ALA A 70 -1.99 21.25 6.40
CA ALA A 70 -2.59 22.17 7.37
C ALA A 70 -4.13 22.17 7.34
N ARG A 71 -4.78 22.00 6.17
CA ARG A 71 -6.24 21.80 6.08
C ARG A 71 -6.68 20.44 6.62
N LEU A 72 -5.95 19.36 6.33
CA LEU A 72 -6.24 18.04 6.87
C LEU A 72 -6.03 18.00 8.40
N ASP A 73 -4.93 18.57 8.89
CA ASP A 73 -4.59 18.70 10.30
C ASP A 73 -5.63 19.55 11.06
N ALA A 74 -6.10 20.65 10.45
CA ALA A 74 -7.18 21.46 11.01
C ALA A 74 -8.51 20.68 11.09
N VAL A 75 -8.87 19.90 10.06
CA VAL A 75 -10.07 19.04 10.08
C VAL A 75 -9.94 17.92 11.11
N ILE A 76 -8.77 17.32 11.27
CA ILE A 76 -8.49 16.31 12.30
C ILE A 76 -8.60 16.93 13.70
N ALA A 77 -8.04 18.13 13.91
CA ALA A 77 -8.15 18.86 15.17
C ALA A 77 -9.60 19.22 15.52
N GLU A 78 -10.39 19.70 14.54
CA GLU A 78 -11.81 20.03 14.74
C GLU A 78 -12.67 18.79 15.03
N GLN A 79 -12.40 17.65 14.37
CA GLN A 79 -13.04 16.39 14.72
C GLN A 79 -12.63 15.91 16.12
N GLY A 80 -11.38 16.12 16.51
CA GLY A 80 -10.86 15.82 17.85
C GLY A 80 -11.56 16.63 18.94
N THR A 81 -11.71 17.95 18.77
CA THR A 81 -12.40 18.81 19.75
C THR A 81 -13.89 18.49 19.83
N ARG A 82 -14.59 18.41 18.68
CA ARG A 82 -16.02 18.02 18.64
C ARG A 82 -16.28 16.67 19.32
N ARG A 83 -15.35 15.70 19.17
CA ARG A 83 -15.43 14.39 19.84
C ARG A 83 -15.23 14.47 21.36
N ASN A 84 -14.38 15.37 21.85
CA ASN A 84 -14.17 15.57 23.29
C ASN A 84 -15.30 16.38 23.96
N GLU A 85 -15.80 17.44 23.31
CA GLU A 85 -16.86 18.28 23.88
C GLU A 85 -18.24 17.58 23.88
N SER A 86 -18.44 16.59 23.01
CA SER A 86 -19.68 15.78 22.96
C SER A 86 -19.84 14.74 24.09
N LEU A 87 -19.05 14.82 25.17
CA LEU A 87 -19.07 13.89 26.31
C LEU A 87 -19.50 14.50 27.67
N PRO A 88 -20.70 15.11 27.79
CA PRO A 88 -21.37 15.11 29.09
C PRO A 88 -21.74 13.66 29.47
N HIS A 89 -21.66 13.32 30.76
CA HIS A 89 -21.74 11.94 31.31
C HIS A 89 -23.03 11.11 31.02
N ARG A 90 -23.95 11.57 30.17
CA ARG A 90 -25.21 10.87 29.84
C ARG A 90 -25.12 9.82 28.73
N ALA A 91 -24.02 9.75 27.98
CA ALA A 91 -23.92 8.84 26.82
C ALA A 91 -23.96 7.34 27.18
N VAL A 92 -23.47 6.95 28.37
CA VAL A 92 -23.30 5.54 28.78
C VAL A 92 -24.64 4.77 28.80
N ASN A 93 -25.73 5.41 29.22
CA ASN A 93 -27.04 4.75 29.29
C ASN A 93 -27.61 4.39 27.91
N ARG A 94 -27.37 5.19 26.87
CA ARG A 94 -28.00 4.97 25.55
C ARG A 94 -27.37 3.79 24.79
N VAL A 95 -26.10 3.49 25.05
CA VAL A 95 -25.46 2.24 24.57
C VAL A 95 -26.05 1.03 25.29
N HIS A 96 -26.32 1.15 26.60
CA HIS A 96 -27.02 0.12 27.35
C HIS A 96 -28.47 -0.11 26.87
N GLU A 97 -29.20 0.93 26.48
CA GLU A 97 -30.54 0.79 25.89
C GLU A 97 -30.51 0.04 24.54
N TRP A 98 -29.58 0.39 23.65
CA TRP A 98 -29.40 -0.32 22.37
C TRP A 98 -28.99 -1.79 22.57
N LEU A 99 -28.04 -2.05 23.49
CA LEU A 99 -27.66 -3.42 23.86
C LEU A 99 -28.78 -4.18 24.58
N ALA A 100 -29.69 -3.52 25.29
CA ALA A 100 -30.86 -4.16 25.89
C ALA A 100 -31.88 -4.64 24.83
N VAL A 101 -32.06 -3.90 23.73
CA VAL A 101 -32.88 -4.34 22.59
C VAL A 101 -32.27 -5.57 21.90
N PHE A 102 -30.95 -5.57 21.66
CA PHE A 102 -30.26 -6.74 21.12
C PHE A 102 -30.26 -7.94 22.08
N ALA A 103 -30.06 -7.71 23.38
CA ALA A 103 -30.09 -8.77 24.38
C ALA A 103 -31.49 -9.40 24.52
N THR A 104 -32.57 -8.62 24.44
CA THR A 104 -33.93 -9.16 24.51
C THR A 104 -34.33 -9.97 23.28
N SER A 105 -33.80 -9.64 22.09
CA SER A 105 -33.96 -10.51 20.91
C SER A 105 -33.16 -11.81 20.97
N LEU A 106 -32.13 -11.89 21.82
CA LEU A 106 -31.32 -13.11 22.02
C LEU A 106 -31.84 -14.02 23.16
N VAL A 107 -32.88 -13.61 23.90
CA VAL A 107 -33.50 -14.39 24.98
C VAL A 107 -34.94 -14.80 24.63
N ALA A 108 -35.11 -15.29 23.39
CA ALA A 108 -36.26 -16.10 22.98
C ALA A 108 -35.81 -17.59 22.89
N PRO A 109 -35.85 -18.37 23.99
CA PRO A 109 -35.18 -19.67 24.05
C PRO A 109 -35.94 -20.77 23.31
N SER A 110 -35.60 -21.01 22.03
CA SER A 110 -35.86 -22.31 21.41
C SER A 110 -34.99 -23.37 22.09
N LEU A 111 -35.60 -24.49 22.49
CA LEU A 111 -35.02 -25.37 23.52
C LEU A 111 -33.81 -26.21 23.04
N GLN A 112 -33.42 -26.13 21.77
CA GLN A 112 -32.56 -27.11 21.10
C GLN A 112 -31.07 -26.73 20.99
N HIS A 113 -30.67 -25.47 21.22
CA HIS A 113 -29.29 -25.00 20.97
C HIS A 113 -28.41 -24.81 22.22
N ARG A 114 -28.88 -25.19 23.42
CA ARG A 114 -28.23 -24.88 24.70
C ARG A 114 -26.83 -25.48 24.92
N THR A 115 -26.45 -26.52 24.19
CA THR A 115 -25.13 -27.18 24.34
C THR A 115 -24.02 -26.57 23.48
N ALA A 116 -24.34 -25.88 22.39
CA ALA A 116 -23.34 -25.41 21.42
C ALA A 116 -22.64 -24.10 21.82
N PHE A 117 -23.35 -23.19 22.49
CA PHE A 117 -22.87 -21.82 22.75
C PHE A 117 -22.18 -21.62 24.11
N ALA A 118 -22.30 -22.58 25.04
CA ALA A 118 -21.72 -22.48 26.37
C ALA A 118 -20.17 -22.43 26.37
N SER A 119 -19.54 -23.16 25.45
CA SER A 119 -18.08 -23.17 25.25
C SER A 119 -17.57 -21.83 24.71
N LEU A 120 -18.26 -21.25 23.72
CA LEU A 120 -17.87 -19.99 23.08
C LEU A 120 -17.95 -18.82 24.07
N ALA A 121 -19.00 -18.78 24.91
CA ALA A 121 -19.11 -17.80 25.99
C ALA A 121 -17.94 -17.89 27.00
N ALA A 122 -17.53 -19.11 27.38
CA ALA A 122 -16.39 -19.31 28.28
C ALA A 122 -15.06 -18.81 27.66
N VAL A 123 -14.80 -19.14 26.39
CA VAL A 123 -13.60 -18.68 25.67
C VAL A 123 -13.55 -17.14 25.58
N ALA A 124 -14.68 -16.49 25.30
CA ALA A 124 -14.75 -15.03 25.24
C ALA A 124 -14.40 -14.36 26.59
N VAL A 125 -14.94 -14.88 27.70
CA VAL A 125 -14.64 -14.37 29.06
C VAL A 125 -13.16 -14.56 29.41
N PHE A 126 -12.58 -15.74 29.14
CA PHE A 126 -11.15 -15.98 29.38
C PHE A 126 -10.24 -15.08 28.52
N GLY A 127 -10.60 -14.82 27.25
CA GLY A 127 -9.84 -13.92 26.38
C GLY A 127 -9.76 -12.49 26.92
N VAL A 128 -10.87 -11.94 27.40
CA VAL A 128 -10.92 -10.60 28.02
C VAL A 128 -10.05 -10.52 29.28
N ILE A 129 -10.14 -11.53 30.16
CA ILE A 129 -9.33 -11.59 31.39
C ILE A 129 -7.84 -11.65 31.04
N PHE A 130 -7.44 -12.54 30.12
CA PHE A 130 -6.04 -12.74 29.76
C PHE A 130 -5.42 -11.52 29.07
N GLY A 131 -6.15 -10.87 28.16
CA GLY A 131 -5.72 -9.61 27.53
C GLY A 131 -5.50 -8.48 28.54
N SER A 132 -6.37 -8.36 29.55
CA SER A 132 -6.24 -7.33 30.60
C SER A 132 -4.98 -7.50 31.48
N LEU A 133 -4.53 -8.74 31.68
CA LEU A 133 -3.31 -9.06 32.43
C LEU A 133 -2.05 -8.71 31.64
N ILE A 134 -1.98 -9.11 30.36
CA ILE A 134 -0.84 -8.81 29.49
C ILE A 134 -0.66 -7.29 29.35
N TRP A 135 -1.74 -6.55 29.12
CA TRP A 135 -1.66 -5.10 28.95
C TRP A 135 -1.11 -4.40 30.20
N ARG A 136 -1.52 -4.81 31.41
CA ARG A 136 -0.96 -4.27 32.67
C ARG A 136 0.55 -4.51 32.80
N VAL A 137 1.03 -5.72 32.51
CA VAL A 137 2.47 -6.05 32.60
C VAL A 137 3.29 -5.27 31.58
N SER A 138 2.76 -5.02 30.38
CA SER A 138 3.47 -4.24 29.35
C SER A 138 3.67 -2.77 29.71
N ASN A 139 2.82 -2.20 30.59
CA ASN A 139 2.77 -0.76 30.83
C ASN A 139 3.54 -0.30 32.09
N THR A 140 4.14 -1.21 32.86
CA THR A 140 4.94 -0.91 34.06
C THR A 140 6.44 -0.69 33.78
N GLY A 141 6.87 -0.71 32.51
CA GLY A 141 8.29 -0.73 32.10
C GLY A 141 8.94 0.60 31.71
N ARG A 142 8.30 1.76 31.97
CA ARG A 142 8.87 3.09 31.68
C ARG A 142 8.73 4.05 32.86
N GLY A 143 9.56 3.82 33.89
CA GLY A 143 9.92 4.81 34.90
C GLY A 143 11.24 5.48 34.53
N THR A 144 11.43 6.74 34.94
CA THR A 144 12.65 7.51 34.76
C THR A 144 13.69 7.16 35.82
N ASP A 145 14.96 6.97 35.41
CA ASP A 145 16.11 7.05 36.32
C ASP A 145 16.81 8.42 36.19
N GLU A 146 17.35 8.90 37.31
CA GLU A 146 17.71 10.30 37.54
C GLU A 146 19.24 10.52 37.61
N LEU A 147 19.69 11.77 37.44
CA LEU A 147 21.10 12.15 37.42
C LEU A 147 21.79 12.03 38.79
N ALA A 148 22.99 11.43 38.82
CA ALA A 148 23.90 11.53 39.96
C ALA A 148 25.37 11.68 39.50
N HIS A 149 25.93 12.89 39.64
CA HIS A 149 27.36 13.09 39.88
C HIS A 149 27.61 12.99 41.42
N THR A 150 28.79 12.75 42.00
CA THR A 150 30.18 13.07 41.63
C THR A 150 31.17 12.09 42.33
N SER A 151 32.49 12.32 42.13
CA SER A 151 33.57 12.11 43.12
C SER A 151 34.38 10.79 43.16
N THR A 152 35.51 10.82 42.44
CA THR A 152 36.88 10.70 43.00
C THR A 152 37.24 9.57 43.98
N THR A 153 38.14 8.66 43.56
CA THR A 153 39.44 8.32 44.23
C THR A 153 40.27 7.41 43.29
N ALA A 154 41.59 7.30 43.49
CA ALA A 154 42.55 6.53 42.67
C ALA A 154 43.56 5.76 43.59
N PRO A 155 44.57 5.03 43.07
CA PRO A 155 44.54 3.93 42.08
C PRO A 155 45.29 2.65 42.56
N THR A 156 45.50 1.66 41.65
CA THR A 156 46.45 0.49 41.72
C THR A 156 45.99 -0.78 42.50
N PRO A 157 46.60 -1.98 42.30
CA PRO A 157 46.95 -2.67 41.01
C PRO A 157 46.74 -4.23 40.97
N VAL A 158 47.00 -4.87 39.82
CA VAL A 158 47.20 -6.35 39.56
C VAL A 158 45.90 -7.22 39.60
N LYS A 159 45.50 -8.05 38.59
CA LYS A 159 46.16 -9.30 38.12
C LYS A 159 45.56 -9.96 36.84
N GLU A 160 46.39 -10.07 35.80
CA GLU A 160 46.65 -11.21 34.87
C GLU A 160 45.67 -12.43 34.68
N SER A 161 45.20 -12.62 33.42
CA SER A 161 44.88 -13.89 32.69
C SER A 161 43.69 -14.79 33.12
N PRO A 162 43.20 -15.75 32.27
CA PRO A 162 43.36 -15.98 30.81
C PRO A 162 42.02 -16.03 29.99
N PRO A 163 42.03 -16.13 28.64
CA PRO A 163 40.80 -16.19 27.82
C PRO A 163 40.16 -17.60 27.71
N ILE A 164 38.85 -17.65 27.48
CA ILE A 164 38.08 -18.89 27.20
C ILE A 164 37.75 -19.02 25.71
N THR A 165 38.05 -20.19 25.14
CA THR A 165 37.75 -20.54 23.74
C THR A 165 36.31 -21.06 23.58
N THR A 166 35.48 -20.37 22.78
CA THR A 166 34.20 -20.90 22.31
C THR A 166 34.28 -21.20 20.81
N LYS A 167 33.99 -22.44 20.43
CA LYS A 167 34.06 -22.92 19.04
C LYS A 167 32.77 -22.56 18.30
N GLN A 168 32.87 -21.94 17.13
CA GLN A 168 31.80 -21.97 16.13
C GLN A 168 32.03 -23.13 15.16
N ALA A 169 30.95 -23.79 14.74
CA ALA A 169 31.00 -24.96 13.87
C ALA A 169 30.97 -24.56 12.39
N SER A 170 31.87 -25.14 11.59
CA SER A 170 31.91 -24.95 10.14
C SER A 170 30.88 -25.81 9.42
N VAL A 171 30.02 -25.20 8.60
CA VAL A 171 29.12 -25.89 7.66
C VAL A 171 29.46 -25.45 6.23
N SER A 172 30.25 -26.28 5.55
CA SER A 172 30.32 -26.37 4.08
C SER A 172 29.26 -27.41 3.62
N THR A 173 28.78 -27.55 2.38
CA THR A 173 29.06 -26.97 1.03
C THR A 173 27.72 -27.11 0.23
N THR A 174 27.48 -26.82 -1.06
CA THR A 174 28.29 -26.76 -2.30
C THR A 174 27.47 -26.06 -3.42
N THR A 175 28.15 -25.57 -4.48
CA THR A 175 27.60 -25.38 -5.87
C THR A 175 26.49 -24.31 -6.04
N ALA A 176 26.64 -23.14 -6.68
CA ALA A 176 27.47 -22.65 -7.80
C ALA A 176 27.00 -23.02 -9.23
N LEU A 177 26.56 -22.02 -10.00
CA LEU A 177 26.48 -22.04 -11.47
C LEU A 177 26.80 -20.63 -11.99
N ASN A 178 27.57 -20.53 -13.09
CA ASN A 178 28.19 -19.28 -13.54
C ASN A 178 28.28 -19.22 -15.09
N PRO A 179 27.70 -18.18 -15.74
CA PRO A 179 27.88 -17.92 -17.16
C PRO A 179 28.96 -16.86 -17.45
N LYS A 180 30.18 -17.36 -17.71
CA LYS A 180 31.27 -16.77 -18.52
C LYS A 180 30.91 -15.49 -19.34
N PRO A 181 31.62 -14.36 -19.17
CA PRO A 181 31.52 -13.22 -20.09
C PRO A 181 32.22 -13.51 -21.43
N GLY A 182 31.72 -12.92 -22.53
CA GLY A 182 32.26 -13.18 -23.87
C GLY A 182 31.98 -12.06 -24.88
N ASP A 183 33.08 -11.52 -25.41
CA ASP A 183 33.22 -10.74 -26.63
C ASP A 183 32.53 -9.36 -26.74
N ALA A 184 33.18 -8.50 -27.54
CA ALA A 184 32.91 -7.07 -27.63
C ALA A 184 32.53 -6.63 -29.05
N ARG A 185 32.37 -5.31 -29.22
CA ARG A 185 32.59 -4.58 -30.48
C ARG A 185 31.54 -4.77 -31.59
N ASN A 186 30.53 -3.90 -31.59
CA ASN A 186 30.24 -3.13 -32.82
C ASN A 186 29.59 -1.76 -32.52
N GLN A 187 30.40 -0.70 -32.40
CA GLN A 187 29.90 0.66 -32.56
C GLN A 187 29.86 0.98 -34.05
N ARG A 188 28.68 1.22 -34.62
CA ARG A 188 28.54 1.72 -35.99
C ARG A 188 27.70 2.98 -36.02
N SER A 189 28.38 4.11 -36.17
CA SER A 189 27.76 5.41 -36.44
C SER A 189 26.97 5.37 -37.75
N VAL A 190 25.78 5.98 -37.74
CA VAL A 190 24.94 6.19 -38.91
C VAL A 190 24.65 7.69 -39.02
N SER A 191 25.25 8.32 -40.02
CA SER A 191 25.02 9.73 -40.39
C SER A 191 24.38 9.79 -41.77
N GLY A 192 23.39 10.68 -41.96
CA GLY A 192 22.70 10.92 -43.25
C GLY A 192 21.74 9.77 -43.65
N ASP A 193 20.51 10.01 -44.11
CA ASP A 193 20.03 11.12 -44.93
C ASP A 193 18.57 11.49 -44.63
N VAL A 194 18.24 12.77 -44.73
CA VAL A 194 16.86 13.27 -44.66
C VAL A 194 16.29 13.38 -46.06
N GLN A 195 15.63 12.31 -46.54
CA GLN A 195 14.90 12.37 -47.81
C GLN A 195 13.59 13.16 -47.65
N ALA A 196 13.49 14.28 -48.36
CA ALA A 196 12.27 15.08 -48.39
C ALA A 196 11.14 14.36 -49.14
N VAL A 197 10.05 14.03 -48.44
CA VAL A 197 8.88 13.35 -49.01
C VAL A 197 7.99 14.38 -49.70
N ASN A 198 7.84 14.28 -51.03
CA ASN A 198 6.92 15.11 -51.80
C ASN A 198 5.46 14.80 -51.46
N TYR A 199 4.76 15.75 -50.83
CA TYR A 199 3.32 15.64 -50.56
C TYR A 199 2.49 15.98 -51.80
N ALA A 200 1.87 14.96 -52.39
CA ALA A 200 0.79 15.15 -53.36
C ALA A 200 -0.54 15.41 -52.62
N PRO A 201 -1.35 16.43 -53.00
CA PRO A 201 -2.59 16.75 -52.31
C PRO A 201 -3.69 15.71 -52.59
N ILE A 202 -4.09 14.96 -51.56
CA ILE A 202 -5.17 13.96 -51.65
C ILE A 202 -6.54 14.67 -51.62
N ASN A 203 -7.37 14.38 -52.61
CA ASN A 203 -8.60 15.12 -52.88
C ASN A 203 -9.80 14.58 -52.07
N HIS A 204 -10.04 15.14 -50.89
CA HIS A 204 -11.07 14.66 -49.94
C HIS A 204 -12.51 15.04 -50.34
N ARG A 205 -13.14 14.23 -51.20
CA ARG A 205 -14.61 14.15 -51.33
C ARG A 205 -15.07 12.68 -51.41
N ASN A 206 -16.25 12.40 -50.86
CA ASN A 206 -17.05 11.15 -50.98
C ASN A 206 -16.80 9.95 -50.02
N THR A 207 -16.25 10.12 -48.81
CA THR A 207 -16.15 9.00 -47.83
C THR A 207 -17.32 8.91 -46.82
N THR A 208 -18.11 9.97 -46.62
CA THR A 208 -19.02 10.12 -45.46
C THR A 208 -20.28 9.24 -45.47
N ARG A 209 -20.59 8.48 -46.54
CA ARG A 209 -21.88 7.79 -46.69
C ARG A 209 -21.90 6.30 -46.33
N MET A 210 -20.77 5.59 -46.37
CA MET A 210 -20.72 4.15 -46.09
C MET A 210 -20.47 3.79 -44.61
N SER A 211 -19.90 4.71 -43.81
CA SER A 211 -19.50 4.41 -42.42
C SER A 211 -20.68 4.21 -41.44
N ARG A 212 -21.93 4.51 -41.83
CA ARG A 212 -23.10 4.39 -40.94
C ARG A 212 -23.74 2.99 -40.90
N THR A 213 -23.68 2.19 -41.96
CA THR A 213 -24.27 0.84 -41.97
C THR A 213 -23.46 -0.10 -41.08
N LEU A 214 -22.16 -0.22 -41.36
CA LEU A 214 -21.21 -1.05 -40.60
C LEU A 214 -21.20 -0.71 -39.10
N ALA A 215 -21.27 0.58 -38.74
CA ALA A 215 -21.38 1.02 -37.34
C ALA A 215 -22.72 0.64 -36.68
N SER A 216 -23.79 0.43 -37.45
CA SER A 216 -25.11 -0.02 -36.95
C SER A 216 -25.21 -1.55 -36.81
N GLU A 217 -24.39 -2.29 -37.56
CA GLU A 217 -24.34 -3.75 -37.54
C GLU A 217 -23.36 -4.24 -36.47
N ALA A 218 -22.20 -3.58 -36.34
CA ALA A 218 -21.30 -3.77 -35.19
C ALA A 218 -22.01 -3.53 -33.85
N ARG A 219 -22.94 -2.56 -33.79
CA ARG A 219 -23.77 -2.28 -32.59
C ARG A 219 -24.93 -3.26 -32.38
N ARG A 220 -25.36 -4.00 -33.42
CA ARG A 220 -26.43 -5.03 -33.29
C ARG A 220 -25.90 -6.44 -33.05
N ASN A 221 -24.62 -6.70 -33.33
CA ASN A 221 -24.01 -8.02 -33.14
C ASN A 221 -23.29 -8.19 -31.79
N VAL A 222 -23.28 -7.19 -30.90
CA VAL A 222 -23.03 -7.39 -29.46
C VAL A 222 -24.31 -7.91 -28.77
N LYS A 223 -24.96 -8.90 -29.40
CA LYS A 223 -26.17 -9.54 -28.90
C LYS A 223 -25.76 -10.62 -27.89
N ALA A 224 -25.59 -10.19 -26.64
CA ALA A 224 -25.42 -11.03 -25.45
C ALA A 224 -24.73 -12.38 -25.73
N THR A 225 -23.41 -12.36 -25.88
CA THR A 225 -22.64 -13.58 -25.62
C THR A 225 -23.00 -14.05 -24.23
N ASP A 226 -23.37 -15.32 -24.09
CA ASP A 226 -23.79 -15.87 -22.81
C ASP A 226 -22.59 -15.87 -21.86
N VAL A 227 -22.54 -14.85 -21.00
CA VAL A 227 -21.44 -14.69 -20.06
C VAL A 227 -21.71 -15.67 -18.94
N VAL A 228 -20.95 -16.76 -18.94
CA VAL A 228 -20.81 -17.61 -17.75
C VAL A 228 -20.22 -16.75 -16.64
N LEU A 229 -21.11 -16.23 -15.79
CA LEU A 229 -20.79 -15.50 -14.57
C LEU A 229 -20.39 -16.50 -13.48
N LEU A 230 -19.53 -16.07 -12.57
CA LEU A 230 -19.23 -16.86 -11.38
C LEU A 230 -20.42 -16.82 -10.40
N PRO A 231 -20.62 -17.87 -9.58
CA PRO A 231 -21.58 -17.82 -8.48
C PRO A 231 -21.34 -16.58 -7.60
N GLY A 232 -22.36 -15.73 -7.46
CA GLY A 232 -22.29 -14.46 -6.73
C GLY A 232 -21.91 -13.22 -7.56
N GLU A 233 -21.28 -13.37 -8.73
CA GLU A 233 -20.88 -12.23 -9.60
C GLU A 233 -22.10 -11.38 -10.04
N ASP A 234 -23.25 -12.05 -10.24
CA ASP A 234 -24.56 -11.44 -10.50
C ASP A 234 -24.96 -10.36 -9.47
N GLU A 235 -24.69 -10.59 -8.18
CA GLU A 235 -25.13 -9.70 -7.11
C GLU A 235 -24.27 -8.44 -7.05
N TYR A 236 -22.95 -8.59 -7.12
CA TYR A 236 -22.01 -7.48 -7.29
C TYR A 236 -22.34 -6.63 -8.52
N LEU A 237 -22.63 -7.27 -9.67
CA LEU A 237 -23.01 -6.55 -10.88
C LEU A 237 -24.34 -5.81 -10.74
N ARG A 238 -25.35 -6.34 -10.02
CA ARG A 238 -26.61 -5.63 -9.75
C ARG A 238 -26.37 -4.40 -8.87
N THR A 239 -25.58 -4.54 -7.80
CA THR A 239 -25.24 -3.44 -6.88
C THR A 239 -24.41 -2.35 -7.56
N ILE A 240 -23.43 -2.71 -8.39
CA ILE A 240 -22.67 -1.73 -9.19
C ILE A 240 -23.58 -1.01 -10.18
N ASN A 241 -24.55 -1.69 -10.81
CA ASN A 241 -25.51 -1.06 -11.72
C ASN A 241 -26.54 -0.15 -11.00
N SER A 242 -26.92 -0.43 -9.75
CA SER A 242 -27.80 0.44 -8.98
C SER A 242 -27.06 1.67 -8.44
N LEU A 243 -25.82 1.48 -7.97
CA LEU A 243 -24.94 2.57 -7.52
C LEU A 243 -24.50 3.48 -8.67
N SER A 244 -24.17 2.94 -9.85
CA SER A 244 -23.89 3.76 -11.06
C SER A 244 -25.07 4.69 -11.34
N LYS A 245 -26.29 4.16 -11.38
CA LYS A 245 -27.51 4.96 -11.57
C LYS A 245 -27.83 5.90 -10.41
N ALA A 246 -27.27 5.70 -9.21
CA ALA A 246 -27.39 6.66 -8.10
C ALA A 246 -26.41 7.82 -8.28
N VAL A 247 -25.13 7.52 -8.55
CA VAL A 247 -24.09 8.51 -8.78
C VAL A 247 -24.32 9.30 -10.08
N GLU A 248 -24.86 8.68 -11.14
CA GLU A 248 -25.28 9.39 -12.37
C GLU A 248 -26.39 10.41 -12.08
N ARG A 249 -27.41 10.05 -11.27
CA ARG A 249 -28.55 10.95 -10.98
C ARG A 249 -28.22 12.05 -9.97
N GLY A 250 -27.33 11.80 -9.01
CA GLY A 250 -26.95 12.81 -8.01
C GLY A 250 -25.68 13.59 -8.37
N GLY A 251 -24.71 12.94 -9.01
CA GLY A 251 -23.35 13.45 -9.14
C GLY A 251 -23.17 14.56 -10.17
N ASP A 252 -24.06 14.64 -11.17
CA ASP A 252 -23.98 15.67 -12.22
C ASP A 252 -24.23 17.08 -11.67
N GLU A 253 -25.03 17.20 -10.60
CA GLU A 253 -25.34 18.47 -9.92
C GLU A 253 -24.60 18.61 -8.57
N SER A 254 -24.26 17.51 -7.88
CA SER A 254 -23.69 17.56 -6.53
C SER A 254 -22.16 17.38 -6.41
N LEU A 255 -21.49 16.76 -7.40
CA LEU A 255 -20.02 16.56 -7.33
C LEU A 255 -19.27 17.76 -7.93
N ARG A 256 -18.35 18.31 -7.14
CA ARG A 256 -17.42 19.38 -7.57
C ARG A 256 -16.61 18.91 -8.79
N PRO A 257 -16.41 19.74 -9.83
CA PRO A 257 -15.78 19.29 -11.09
C PRO A 257 -14.42 18.59 -10.95
N ALA A 258 -13.54 19.05 -10.05
CA ALA A 258 -12.25 18.40 -9.80
C ALA A 258 -12.41 16.97 -9.22
N LEU A 259 -13.26 16.83 -8.20
CA LEU A 259 -13.57 15.54 -7.57
C LEU A 259 -14.18 14.55 -8.57
N ARG A 260 -14.98 15.05 -9.54
CA ARG A 260 -15.55 14.22 -10.60
C ARG A 260 -14.48 13.61 -11.49
N VAL A 261 -13.49 14.40 -11.91
CA VAL A 261 -12.36 13.92 -12.74
C VAL A 261 -11.53 12.86 -11.99
N ASP A 262 -11.30 13.04 -10.68
CA ASP A 262 -10.60 12.05 -9.86
C ASP A 262 -11.44 10.77 -9.67
N TYR A 263 -12.76 10.89 -9.47
CA TYR A 263 -13.68 9.75 -9.42
C TYR A 263 -13.72 8.97 -10.74
N GLU A 264 -13.90 9.63 -11.87
CA GLU A 264 -13.90 9.03 -13.21
C GLU A 264 -12.59 8.28 -13.49
N ARG A 265 -11.44 8.89 -13.14
CA ARG A 265 -10.12 8.26 -13.22
C ARG A 265 -10.03 7.00 -12.35
N ASN A 266 -10.46 7.07 -11.09
CA ASN A 266 -10.37 5.95 -10.15
C ASN A 266 -11.29 4.80 -10.55
N VAL A 267 -12.52 5.08 -10.99
CA VAL A 267 -13.45 4.07 -11.53
C VAL A 267 -12.87 3.40 -12.78
N ALA A 268 -12.27 4.17 -13.70
CA ALA A 268 -11.64 3.61 -14.89
C ALA A 268 -10.47 2.65 -14.59
N VAL A 269 -9.70 2.91 -13.52
CA VAL A 269 -8.64 2.00 -13.06
C VAL A 269 -9.25 0.70 -12.49
N VAL A 270 -10.29 0.80 -11.66
CA VAL A 270 -10.95 -0.38 -11.08
C VAL A 270 -11.69 -1.21 -12.14
N ASP A 271 -12.38 -0.58 -13.09
CA ASP A 271 -13.03 -1.27 -14.20
C ASP A 271 -12.01 -1.94 -15.15
N LYS A 272 -10.84 -1.33 -15.36
CA LYS A 272 -9.74 -2.00 -16.07
C LYS A 272 -9.34 -3.28 -15.33
N ALA A 273 -9.08 -3.20 -14.03
CA ALA A 273 -8.68 -4.36 -13.21
C ALA A 273 -9.74 -5.47 -13.23
N ILE A 274 -11.02 -5.13 -13.00
CA ILE A 274 -12.15 -6.07 -13.15
C ILE A 274 -12.15 -6.71 -14.55
N SER A 275 -11.92 -5.93 -15.61
CA SER A 275 -11.91 -6.46 -16.99
C SER A 275 -10.74 -7.40 -17.27
N GLU A 276 -9.60 -7.24 -16.59
CA GLU A 276 -8.40 -8.06 -16.75
C GLU A 276 -8.52 -9.34 -15.90
N THR A 277 -8.97 -9.24 -14.65
CA THR A 277 -9.21 -10.41 -13.80
C THR A 277 -10.35 -11.29 -14.33
N ARG A 278 -11.44 -10.72 -14.88
CA ARG A 278 -12.46 -11.52 -15.60
C ARG A 278 -11.87 -12.28 -16.80
N ARG A 279 -10.81 -11.80 -17.45
CA ARG A 279 -10.09 -12.56 -18.51
C ARG A 279 -9.16 -13.61 -17.92
N ALA A 280 -8.60 -13.42 -16.73
CA ALA A 280 -7.83 -14.46 -16.03
C ALA A 280 -8.76 -15.61 -15.62
N VAL A 281 -9.83 -15.32 -14.87
CA VAL A 281 -10.80 -16.32 -14.40
C VAL A 281 -11.49 -17.05 -15.56
N ARG A 282 -11.84 -16.38 -16.67
CA ARG A 282 -12.38 -17.07 -17.86
C ARG A 282 -11.37 -18.02 -18.54
N ARG A 283 -10.06 -17.80 -18.38
CA ARG A 283 -9.02 -18.72 -18.88
C ARG A 283 -8.78 -19.89 -17.94
N ASN A 284 -8.95 -19.70 -16.63
CA ASN A 284 -8.90 -20.76 -15.64
C ASN A 284 -10.00 -20.61 -14.57
N PRO A 285 -11.23 -21.15 -14.81
CA PRO A 285 -12.33 -21.05 -13.83
C PRO A 285 -12.13 -21.85 -12.53
N LYS A 286 -11.02 -22.58 -12.40
CA LYS A 286 -10.61 -23.28 -11.17
C LYS A 286 -9.56 -22.49 -10.37
N ASP A 287 -9.12 -21.34 -10.90
CA ASP A 287 -8.22 -20.43 -10.22
C ASP A 287 -8.94 -19.70 -9.09
N ARG A 288 -8.67 -20.11 -7.86
CA ARG A 288 -9.26 -19.51 -6.67
C ARG A 288 -8.74 -18.10 -6.39
N GLU A 289 -7.45 -17.87 -6.61
CA GLU A 289 -6.80 -16.59 -6.33
C GLU A 289 -7.32 -15.51 -7.30
N ALA A 290 -7.44 -15.84 -8.59
CA ALA A 290 -8.05 -14.95 -9.57
C ALA A 290 -9.54 -14.69 -9.28
N ALA A 291 -10.29 -15.65 -8.75
CA ALA A 291 -11.68 -15.44 -8.35
C ALA A 291 -11.79 -14.56 -7.09
N GLU A 292 -10.97 -14.80 -6.08
CA GLU A 292 -10.91 -14.02 -4.83
C GLU A 292 -10.48 -12.57 -5.11
N PHE A 293 -9.50 -12.34 -6.00
CA PHE A 293 -9.15 -11.00 -6.50
C PHE A 293 -10.30 -10.32 -7.26
N LEU A 294 -11.07 -11.08 -8.06
CA LEU A 294 -12.21 -10.52 -8.80
C LEU A 294 -13.30 -10.00 -7.85
N PHE A 295 -13.63 -10.75 -6.81
CA PHE A 295 -14.59 -10.29 -5.79
C PHE A 295 -14.05 -9.09 -4.98
N ALA A 296 -12.75 -9.08 -4.63
CA ALA A 296 -12.12 -7.91 -4.00
C ALA A 296 -12.19 -6.66 -4.90
N ALA A 297 -11.95 -6.80 -6.21
CA ALA A 297 -12.07 -5.69 -7.17
C ALA A 297 -13.52 -5.17 -7.29
N TYR A 298 -14.52 -6.04 -7.21
CA TYR A 298 -15.93 -5.62 -7.15
C TYR A 298 -16.28 -4.89 -5.85
N GLN A 299 -15.82 -5.39 -4.71
CA GLN A 299 -16.04 -4.74 -3.41
C GLN A 299 -15.42 -3.33 -3.39
N ASN A 300 -14.16 -3.20 -3.81
CA ASN A 300 -13.48 -1.91 -3.95
C ASN A 300 -14.23 -0.92 -4.87
N LYS A 301 -14.91 -1.41 -5.93
CA LYS A 301 -15.75 -0.54 -6.77
C LYS A 301 -17.00 -0.07 -6.03
N ILE A 302 -17.68 -0.96 -5.30
CA ILE A 302 -18.87 -0.63 -4.50
C ILE A 302 -18.52 0.41 -3.44
N ASP A 303 -17.42 0.22 -2.72
CA ASP A 303 -16.99 1.12 -1.64
C ASP A 303 -16.60 2.51 -2.17
N LEU A 304 -15.92 2.57 -3.32
CA LEU A 304 -15.64 3.83 -4.03
C LEU A 304 -16.93 4.56 -4.44
N MET A 305 -17.94 3.83 -4.92
CA MET A 305 -19.22 4.42 -5.35
C MET A 305 -20.06 4.89 -4.16
N ASN A 306 -20.07 4.14 -3.05
CA ASN A 306 -20.74 4.52 -1.80
C ASN A 306 -20.11 5.81 -1.22
N ALA A 307 -18.79 5.85 -1.08
CA ALA A 307 -18.07 7.01 -0.54
C ALA A 307 -18.35 8.30 -1.34
N VAL A 308 -18.57 8.19 -2.65
CA VAL A 308 -18.91 9.30 -3.54
C VAL A 308 -20.40 9.69 -3.45
N ALA A 309 -21.29 8.73 -3.18
CA ALA A 309 -22.71 9.00 -2.91
C ALA A 309 -22.97 9.65 -1.54
N ASP A 310 -22.10 9.42 -0.54
CA ASP A 310 -22.23 10.00 0.80
C ASP A 310 -21.66 11.42 0.92
N GLN A 311 -20.62 11.78 0.16
CA GLN A 311 -20.02 13.12 0.17
C GLN A 311 -21.01 14.30 0.02
N PRO A 312 -22.04 14.30 -0.84
CA PRO A 312 -23.00 15.41 -0.91
C PRO A 312 -23.80 15.61 0.39
N GLN A 313 -23.99 14.58 1.21
CA GLN A 313 -24.63 14.71 2.52
C GLN A 313 -23.72 15.47 3.51
N VAL A 314 -22.42 15.14 3.53
CA VAL A 314 -21.41 15.83 4.34
C VAL A 314 -21.30 17.31 3.94
N ALA A 315 -21.35 17.61 2.64
CA ALA A 315 -21.33 18.98 2.11
C ALA A 315 -22.61 19.80 2.39
N ALA A 316 -23.72 19.14 2.79
CA ALA A 316 -24.96 19.79 3.21
C ALA A 316 -25.01 20.03 4.74
N ILE A 317 -24.37 19.16 5.54
CA ILE A 317 -24.30 19.28 7.01
C ILE A 317 -23.28 20.34 7.47
N GLY A 318 -22.34 20.72 6.59
CA GLY A 318 -21.32 21.75 6.84
C GLY A 318 -21.73 23.20 6.52
N ARG A 319 -23.03 23.55 6.59
CA ARG A 319 -23.55 24.91 6.40
C ARG A 319 -24.54 25.30 7.50
#